data_AF-A0A3B8Y173-F1
#
_entry.id   AF-A0A3B8Y173-F1
#
_cell.length_a   1.000
_cell.length_b   1.000
_cell.length_c   1.000
_cell.angle_alpha   90.00
_cell.angle_beta   90.00
_cell.angle_gamma   90.00
#
_symmetry.space_group_name_H-M   'P 1'
#
loop_
_entity.id
_entity.type
_entity.pdbx_description
1 polymer ?
#
loop_
_entity_poly.entity_id
_entity_poly.type
_entity_poly.pdbx_seq_one_letter_code
_entity_poly.pdbx_strand_id
1 'polypeptide(L)'
;RACHPVRPDSVVLVLSGLLGFLTYSYDRMHDLSEESDIINAPERTNWLRANYTFMVYLCAIAVVISLIAMLLRPAAIFPIMSTIGLACAYSLPILPDGRSLKKIPGVKTALIVVLWVILTFLIPMTVSGVHWSFPIIGGILYESLMIASIANLNDIRDTRGDSLAGVPTIPVIFGVRIAFFFSLVTIIAATMVGATLGNWVLVMLGVIGTIGLLFNSSKVLEMLR
;
A
#
# COMPACT_ATOMS: atom_id res chain seq x y z
N ARG A 1 21.94 -26.24 -10.97
CA ARG A 1 21.25 -26.54 -9.70
C ARG A 1 19.77 -26.61 -10.02
N ALA A 2 19.14 -27.76 -9.87
CA ALA A 2 17.70 -27.88 -10.11
C ALA A 2 16.97 -26.91 -9.18
N CYS A 3 16.23 -25.95 -9.73
CA CYS A 3 15.28 -25.15 -8.96
C CYS A 3 14.18 -26.10 -8.48
N HIS A 4 14.31 -26.64 -7.27
CA HIS A 4 13.15 -27.16 -6.58
C HIS A 4 12.15 -26.00 -6.46
N PRO A 5 10.87 -26.19 -6.82
CA PRO A 5 9.87 -25.16 -6.63
C PRO A 5 9.83 -24.84 -5.15
N VAL A 6 10.24 -23.61 -4.79
CA VAL A 6 10.10 -23.10 -3.43
C VAL A 6 8.61 -23.06 -3.16
N ARG A 7 8.13 -23.97 -2.31
CA ARG A 7 6.73 -24.00 -1.92
C ARG A 7 6.42 -22.71 -1.15
N PRO A 8 5.27 -22.07 -1.39
CA PRO A 8 4.86 -20.92 -0.60
C PRO A 8 4.84 -21.29 0.88
N ASP A 9 5.57 -20.54 1.69
CA ASP A 9 5.57 -20.74 3.14
C ASP A 9 4.25 -20.19 3.70
N SER A 10 3.38 -21.08 4.17
CA SER A 10 2.06 -20.71 4.70
C SER A 10 2.16 -19.77 5.89
N VAL A 11 3.20 -19.89 6.72
CA VAL A 11 3.41 -19.00 7.86
C VAL A 11 3.71 -17.59 7.37
N VAL A 12 4.53 -17.45 6.33
CA VAL A 12 4.85 -16.15 5.72
C VAL A 12 3.62 -15.52 5.09
N LEU A 13 2.79 -16.29 4.37
CA LEU A 13 1.56 -15.78 3.77
C LEU A 13 0.58 -15.23 4.82
N VAL A 14 0.36 -16.00 5.89
CA VAL A 14 -0.48 -15.56 7.02
C VAL A 14 0.09 -14.31 7.66
N LEU A 15 1.40 -14.28 7.89
CA LEU A 15 2.09 -13.16 8.52
C LEU A 15 2.00 -11.88 7.70
N SER A 16 2.29 -11.92 6.39
CA SER A 16 2.16 -10.76 5.50
C SER A 16 0.70 -10.27 5.43
N GLY A 17 -0.28 -11.17 5.40
CA GLY A 17 -1.70 -10.83 5.41
C GLY A 17 -2.13 -10.13 6.71
N LEU A 18 -1.72 -10.66 7.87
CA LEU A 18 -2.02 -10.06 9.17
C LEU A 18 -1.34 -8.70 9.35
N LEU A 19 -0.11 -8.52 8.88
CA LEU A 19 0.57 -7.24 8.94
C LEU A 19 -0.12 -6.18 8.07
N GLY A 20 -0.58 -6.55 6.87
CA GLY A 20 -1.43 -5.69 6.06
C GLY A 20 -2.70 -5.30 6.81
N PHE A 21 -3.42 -6.28 7.34
CA PHE A 21 -4.63 -6.05 8.15
C PHE A 21 -4.37 -5.10 9.33
N LEU A 22 -3.31 -5.34 10.10
CA LEU A 22 -2.94 -4.51 11.25
C LEU A 22 -2.58 -3.09 10.85
N THR A 23 -1.79 -2.93 9.78
CA THR A 23 -1.36 -1.60 9.29
C THR A 23 -2.57 -0.78 8.83
N TYR A 24 -3.45 -1.37 8.02
CA TYR A 24 -4.67 -0.70 7.58
C TYR A 24 -5.64 -0.43 8.73
N SER A 25 -5.82 -1.38 9.64
CA SER A 25 -6.72 -1.21 10.77
C SER A 25 -6.22 -0.11 11.71
N TYR A 26 -4.93 -0.08 11.99
CA TYR A 26 -4.30 0.95 12.80
C TYR A 26 -4.47 2.34 12.18
N ASP A 27 -4.13 2.50 10.89
CA ASP A 27 -4.28 3.76 10.16
C ASP A 27 -5.72 4.29 10.23
N ARG A 28 -6.69 3.42 9.94
CA ARG A 28 -8.12 3.81 9.95
C ARG A 28 -8.66 4.09 11.34
N MET A 29 -8.22 3.35 12.35
CA MET A 29 -8.64 3.59 13.74
C MET A 29 -7.99 4.85 14.31
N HIS A 30 -6.77 5.17 13.90
CA HIS A 30 -6.08 6.40 14.30
C HIS A 30 -6.72 7.65 13.67
N ASP A 31 -7.14 7.55 12.41
CA ASP A 31 -7.68 8.68 11.65
C ASP A 31 -9.21 8.88 11.81
N LEU A 32 -9.85 8.18 12.77
CA LEU A 32 -11.30 8.26 13.02
C LEU A 32 -11.85 9.66 13.32
N SER A 33 -10.97 10.57 13.77
CA SER A 33 -11.28 11.97 14.04
C SER A 33 -10.78 12.93 12.96
N GLU A 34 -10.08 12.45 11.93
CA GLU A 34 -9.62 13.31 10.82
C GLU A 34 -10.80 13.71 9.94
N GLU A 35 -10.91 15.01 9.67
CA GLU A 35 -12.03 15.57 8.90
C GLU A 35 -12.04 15.07 7.44
N SER A 36 -10.86 14.87 6.85
CA SER A 36 -10.70 14.28 5.51
C SER A 36 -11.42 12.93 5.38
N ASP A 37 -11.25 12.07 6.38
CA ASP A 37 -11.80 10.70 6.37
C ASP A 37 -13.31 10.67 6.59
N ILE A 38 -13.83 11.60 7.40
CA ILE A 38 -15.27 11.81 7.57
C ILE A 38 -15.92 12.27 6.26
N ILE A 39 -15.23 13.14 5.50
CA ILE A 39 -15.73 13.68 4.23
C ILE A 39 -15.64 12.63 3.12
N ASN A 40 -14.51 11.94 3.00
CA ASN A 40 -14.23 11.02 1.90
C ASN A 40 -15.00 9.69 2.04
N ALA A 41 -15.24 9.22 3.27
CA ALA A 41 -15.88 7.93 3.52
C ALA A 41 -16.74 7.91 4.81
N PRO A 42 -17.84 8.67 4.88
CA PRO A 42 -18.64 8.81 6.10
C PRO A 42 -19.23 7.49 6.61
N GLU A 43 -19.72 6.63 5.71
CA GLU A 43 -20.27 5.32 6.07
C GLU A 43 -19.23 4.42 6.74
N ARG A 44 -18.01 4.39 6.20
CA ARG A 44 -16.88 3.63 6.74
C ARG A 44 -16.51 4.14 8.13
N THR A 45 -16.39 5.45 8.29
CA THR A 45 -16.02 6.10 9.56
C THR A 45 -17.07 5.87 10.64
N ASN A 46 -18.35 5.95 10.28
CA ASN A 46 -19.47 5.66 11.19
C ASN A 46 -19.50 4.19 11.61
N TRP A 47 -19.32 3.27 10.67
CA TRP A 47 -19.26 1.84 10.98
C TRP A 47 -18.08 1.50 11.89
N LEU A 48 -16.90 2.06 11.62
CA LEU A 48 -15.71 1.82 12.42
C LEU A 48 -15.86 2.40 13.83
N ARG A 49 -16.50 3.57 13.98
CA ARG A 49 -16.82 4.15 15.29
C ARG A 49 -17.81 3.27 16.08
N ALA A 50 -18.85 2.77 15.42
CA ALA A 50 -19.83 1.88 16.05
C ALA A 50 -19.23 0.53 16.46
N ASN A 51 -18.22 0.04 15.73
CA ASN A 51 -17.60 -1.26 15.93
C ASN A 51 -16.16 -1.17 16.46
N TYR A 52 -15.79 -0.07 17.10
CA TYR A 52 -14.41 0.21 17.50
C TYR A 52 -13.84 -0.90 18.40
N THR A 53 -14.57 -1.28 19.45
CA THR A 53 -14.16 -2.33 20.39
C THR A 53 -13.99 -3.68 19.69
N PHE A 54 -14.86 -4.00 18.72
CA PHE A 54 -14.73 -5.22 17.93
C PHE A 54 -13.44 -5.22 17.10
N MET A 55 -13.09 -4.10 16.48
CA MET A 55 -11.82 -3.95 15.75
C MET A 55 -10.60 -4.06 16.66
N VAL A 56 -10.66 -3.50 17.88
CA VAL A 56 -9.58 -3.66 18.87
C VAL A 56 -9.35 -5.15 19.18
N TYR A 57 -10.41 -5.93 19.40
CA TYR A 57 -10.28 -7.37 19.65
C TYR A 57 -9.69 -8.12 18.45
N LEU A 58 -10.13 -7.82 17.23
CA LEU A 58 -9.56 -8.43 16.02
C LEU A 58 -8.08 -8.09 15.86
N CYS A 59 -7.70 -6.82 16.09
CA CYS A 59 -6.30 -6.40 16.05
C CYS A 59 -5.47 -7.12 17.13
N ALA A 60 -5.99 -7.25 18.35
CA ALA A 60 -5.31 -7.97 19.43
C ALA A 60 -5.06 -9.44 19.07
N ILE A 61 -6.07 -10.12 18.50
CA ILE A 61 -5.93 -11.50 18.02
C ILE A 61 -4.89 -11.57 16.88
N ALA A 62 -4.97 -10.66 15.91
CA ALA A 62 -4.02 -10.60 14.80
C ALA A 62 -2.58 -10.36 15.27
N VAL A 63 -2.36 -9.53 16.30
CA VAL A 63 -1.05 -9.33 16.93
C VAL A 63 -0.54 -10.63 17.54
N VAL A 64 -1.35 -11.33 18.34
CA VAL A 64 -0.95 -12.61 18.96
C VAL A 64 -0.57 -13.65 17.91
N ILE A 65 -1.37 -13.80 16.86
CA ILE A 65 -1.06 -14.74 15.76
C ILE A 65 0.22 -14.33 15.03
N SER A 66 0.41 -13.03 14.79
CA SER A 66 1.63 -12.51 14.15
C SER A 66 2.87 -12.78 14.99
N LEU A 67 2.80 -12.62 16.32
CA LEU A 67 3.90 -12.94 17.23
C LEU A 67 4.25 -14.43 17.19
N ILE A 68 3.25 -15.32 17.19
CA ILE A 68 3.47 -16.75 17.05
C ILE A 68 4.14 -17.07 15.70
N ALA A 69 3.65 -16.48 14.61
CA ALA A 69 4.23 -16.68 13.28
C ALA A 69 5.69 -16.16 13.20
N MET A 70 6.01 -15.04 13.88
CA MET A 70 7.38 -14.53 13.99
C MET A 70 8.30 -15.49 14.76
N LEU A 71 7.82 -16.16 15.81
CA LEU A 71 8.59 -17.19 16.53
C LEU A 71 8.86 -18.40 15.64
N LEU A 72 7.90 -18.77 14.78
CA LEU A 72 8.07 -19.86 13.81
C LEU A 72 9.02 -19.50 12.67
N ARG A 73 9.20 -18.20 12.37
CA ARG A 73 10.10 -17.68 11.32
C ARG A 73 10.93 -16.49 11.81
N PRO A 74 11.97 -16.72 12.64
CA PRO A 74 12.78 -15.64 13.20
C PRO A 74 13.45 -14.75 12.15
N ALA A 75 13.74 -15.28 10.96
CA ALA A 75 14.28 -14.52 9.83
C ALA A 75 13.34 -13.40 9.32
N ALA A 76 12.06 -13.43 9.67
CA ALA A 76 11.09 -12.39 9.35
C ALA A 76 11.11 -11.21 10.36
N ILE A 77 11.74 -11.36 11.53
CA ILE A 77 11.63 -10.37 12.62
C ILE A 77 12.12 -8.99 12.18
N PHE A 78 13.31 -8.90 11.58
CA PHE A 78 13.89 -7.63 11.17
C PHE A 78 13.04 -6.87 10.14
N PRO A 79 12.64 -7.46 8.99
CA PRO A 79 11.79 -6.75 8.04
C PRO A 79 10.44 -6.36 8.65
N ILE A 80 9.86 -7.18 9.54
CA ILE A 80 8.60 -6.84 10.21
C ILE A 80 8.73 -5.66 11.16
N MET A 81 9.80 -5.62 11.96
CA MET A 81 10.08 -4.48 12.83
C MET A 81 10.28 -3.20 12.02
N SER A 82 10.88 -3.30 10.83
CA SER A 82 10.97 -2.16 9.91
C SER A 82 9.60 -1.71 9.40
N THR A 83 8.70 -2.64 9.05
CA THR A 83 7.32 -2.33 8.65
C THR A 83 6.56 -1.62 9.75
N ILE A 84 6.65 -2.12 11.00
CA ILE A 84 5.97 -1.51 12.15
C ILE A 84 6.53 -0.11 12.41
N GLY A 85 7.85 0.06 12.39
CA GLY A 85 8.48 1.37 12.55
C GLY A 85 8.03 2.37 11.48
N LEU A 86 7.98 1.94 10.21
CA LEU A 86 7.52 2.77 9.10
C LEU A 86 6.02 3.08 9.16
N ALA A 87 5.19 2.11 9.54
CA ALA A 87 3.75 2.31 9.71
C ALA A 87 3.46 3.30 10.86
N CYS A 88 4.18 3.19 11.98
CA CYS A 88 4.10 4.16 13.05
C CYS A 88 4.58 5.54 12.58
N ALA A 89 5.71 5.63 11.87
CA ALA A 89 6.20 6.88 11.32
C ALA A 89 5.24 7.52 10.29
N TYR A 90 4.48 6.70 9.57
CA TYR A 90 3.46 7.15 8.63
C TYR A 90 2.30 7.87 9.31
N SER A 91 1.76 7.32 10.40
CA SER A 91 0.56 7.86 11.07
C SER A 91 0.88 8.82 12.22
N LEU A 92 1.96 8.61 12.98
CA LEU A 92 2.28 9.39 14.17
C LEU A 92 2.86 10.77 13.83
N PRO A 93 2.60 11.81 14.67
CA PRO A 93 3.10 13.17 14.49
C PRO A 93 4.58 13.31 14.86
N ILE A 94 5.47 12.67 14.07
CA ILE A 94 6.91 12.61 14.38
C ILE A 94 7.73 13.78 13.82
N LEU A 95 7.12 14.66 13.01
CA LEU A 95 7.82 15.82 12.46
C LEU A 95 7.96 16.94 13.50
N PRO A 96 8.97 17.84 13.36
CA PRO A 96 9.21 18.94 14.31
C PRO A 96 8.01 19.89 14.51
N ASP A 97 7.10 19.93 13.53
CA ASP A 97 5.88 20.73 13.53
C ASP A 97 4.64 19.96 14.01
N GLY A 98 4.82 18.75 14.56
CA GLY A 98 3.74 17.90 15.05
C GLY A 98 2.90 17.27 13.95
N ARG A 99 3.38 17.26 12.69
CA ARG A 99 2.71 16.55 11.58
C ARG A 99 3.24 15.13 11.42
N SER A 100 2.43 14.28 10.79
CA SER A 100 2.83 12.93 10.39
C SER A 100 3.51 12.93 9.03
N LEU A 101 4.33 11.90 8.75
CA LEU A 101 5.07 11.82 7.48
C LEU A 101 4.16 11.81 6.26
N LYS A 102 2.95 11.26 6.39
CA LYS A 102 1.95 11.25 5.31
C LYS A 102 1.54 12.66 4.83
N LYS A 103 1.81 13.72 5.62
CA LYS A 103 1.54 15.12 5.26
C LYS A 103 2.67 15.78 4.44
N ILE A 104 3.78 15.09 4.17
CA ILE A 104 4.83 15.58 3.28
C ILE A 104 4.49 15.21 1.83
N PRO A 105 4.56 16.15 0.86
CA PRO A 105 4.32 15.86 -0.55
C PRO A 105 5.14 14.67 -1.07
N GLY A 106 4.50 13.71 -1.72
CA GLY A 106 5.14 12.54 -2.32
C GLY A 106 5.62 11.45 -1.34
N VAL A 107 5.81 11.78 -0.05
CA VAL A 107 6.26 10.81 0.97
C VAL A 107 5.17 9.79 1.27
N LYS A 108 3.90 10.19 1.29
CA LYS A 108 2.76 9.28 1.48
C LYS A 108 2.84 8.08 0.52
N THR A 109 2.94 8.35 -0.78
CA THR A 109 3.01 7.31 -1.82
C THR A 109 4.29 6.47 -1.71
N ALA A 110 5.43 7.11 -1.45
CA ALA A 110 6.70 6.40 -1.28
C ALA A 110 6.67 5.43 -0.09
N LEU A 111 6.12 5.84 1.06
CA LEU A 111 5.97 5.00 2.23
C LEU A 111 5.04 3.81 1.97
N ILE A 112 3.92 4.04 1.28
CA ILE A 112 3.01 2.95 0.88
C ILE A 112 3.76 1.93 0.01
N VAL A 113 4.49 2.38 -1.01
CA VAL A 113 5.29 1.51 -1.88
C VAL A 113 6.31 0.70 -1.08
N VAL A 114 7.09 1.35 -0.20
CA VAL A 114 8.09 0.67 0.62
C VAL A 114 7.46 -0.38 1.53
N LEU A 115 6.33 -0.07 2.17
CA LEU A 115 5.61 -1.01 3.04
C LEU A 115 5.17 -2.26 2.25
N TRP A 116 4.62 -2.08 1.04
CA TRP A 116 4.25 -3.20 0.17
C TRP A 116 5.46 -4.05 -0.21
N VAL A 117 6.56 -3.44 -0.67
CA VAL A 117 7.79 -4.15 -1.04
C VAL A 117 8.36 -4.95 0.14
N ILE A 118 8.30 -4.41 1.35
CA ILE A 118 8.74 -5.16 2.54
C ILE A 118 7.85 -6.40 2.73
N LEU A 119 6.53 -6.24 2.64
CA LEU A 119 5.55 -7.30 2.89
C LEU A 119 5.57 -8.43 1.85
N THR A 120 5.77 -8.11 0.58
CA THR A 120 5.63 -9.04 -0.55
C THR A 120 6.95 -9.55 -1.09
N PHE A 121 8.05 -8.81 -0.92
CA PHE A 121 9.38 -9.23 -1.35
C PHE A 121 10.33 -9.47 -0.18
N LEU A 122 10.57 -8.49 0.70
CA LEU A 122 11.64 -8.63 1.69
C LEU A 122 11.34 -9.73 2.71
N ILE A 123 10.12 -9.81 3.26
CA ILE A 123 9.77 -10.87 4.22
C ILE A 123 9.91 -12.27 3.57
N PRO A 124 9.29 -12.56 2.41
CA PRO A 124 9.47 -13.87 1.77
C PRO A 124 10.91 -14.17 1.39
N MET A 125 11.67 -13.19 0.89
CA MET A 125 13.07 -13.38 0.51
C MET A 125 13.96 -13.71 1.70
N THR A 126 13.83 -12.99 2.83
CA THR A 126 14.65 -13.26 4.02
C THR A 126 14.34 -14.62 4.62
N VAL A 127 13.06 -15.02 4.63
CA VAL A 127 12.65 -16.32 5.18
C VAL A 127 13.05 -17.49 4.27
N SER A 128 12.92 -17.33 2.94
CA SER A 128 13.26 -18.39 1.98
C SER A 128 14.75 -18.44 1.61
N GLY A 129 15.55 -17.45 2.04
CA GLY A 129 16.97 -17.34 1.69
C GLY A 129 17.21 -17.03 0.21
N VAL A 130 16.21 -16.52 -0.50
CA VAL A 130 16.32 -16.17 -1.92
C VAL A 130 17.20 -14.93 -2.09
N HIS A 131 18.21 -15.02 -2.96
CA HIS A 131 19.13 -13.93 -3.25
C HIS A 131 18.57 -12.98 -4.30
N TRP A 132 19.07 -11.75 -4.28
CA TRP A 132 18.81 -10.73 -5.30
C TRP A 132 19.12 -11.26 -6.70
N SER A 133 18.20 -11.01 -7.63
CA SER A 133 18.32 -11.40 -9.02
C SER A 133 17.56 -10.40 -9.89
N PHE A 134 17.87 -10.38 -11.20
CA PHE A 134 17.19 -9.49 -12.14
C PHE A 134 15.65 -9.66 -12.12
N PRO A 135 15.07 -10.87 -12.11
CA PRO A 135 13.62 -11.04 -12.01
C PRO A 135 13.02 -10.48 -10.71
N ILE A 136 13.74 -10.56 -9.59
CA ILE A 136 13.28 -10.02 -8.30
C ILE A 136 13.29 -8.50 -8.32
N ILE A 137 14.38 -7.89 -8.80
CA ILE A 137 14.49 -6.43 -8.91
C ILE A 137 13.41 -5.89 -9.86
N GLY A 138 13.20 -6.56 -11.00
CA GLY A 138 12.12 -6.23 -11.92
C GLY A 138 10.74 -6.43 -11.29
N GLY A 139 10.53 -7.48 -10.49
CA GLY A 139 9.28 -7.70 -9.76
C GLY A 139 8.98 -6.60 -8.75
N ILE A 140 9.99 -6.16 -7.98
CA ILE A 140 9.89 -5.04 -7.05
C ILE A 140 9.56 -3.75 -7.79
N LEU A 141 10.23 -3.48 -8.93
CA LEU A 141 9.95 -2.30 -9.74
C LEU A 141 8.52 -2.34 -10.31
N TYR A 142 8.08 -3.50 -10.81
CA TYR A 142 6.71 -3.71 -11.30
C TYR A 142 5.70 -3.38 -10.20
N GLU A 143 5.86 -3.98 -9.02
CA GLU A 143 4.94 -3.77 -7.90
C GLU A 143 4.97 -2.32 -7.43
N SER A 144 6.15 -1.71 -7.32
CA SER A 144 6.30 -0.32 -6.91
C SER A 144 5.52 0.62 -7.82
N LEU A 145 5.60 0.42 -9.14
CA LEU A 145 4.88 1.21 -10.13
C LEU A 145 3.36 0.97 -10.06
N MET A 146 2.93 -0.29 -9.89
CA MET A 146 1.52 -0.63 -9.74
C MET A 146 0.92 -0.01 -8.47
N ILE A 147 1.59 -0.18 -7.33
CA ILE A 147 1.15 0.37 -6.04
C ILE A 147 1.15 1.89 -6.06
N ALA A 148 2.17 2.54 -6.66
CA ALA A 148 2.19 3.99 -6.81
C ALA A 148 0.98 4.49 -7.63
N SER A 149 0.61 3.78 -8.70
CA SER A 149 -0.57 4.12 -9.48
C SER A 149 -1.85 3.98 -8.68
N ILE A 150 -2.06 2.83 -8.01
CA ILE A 150 -3.26 2.55 -7.22
C ILE A 150 -3.40 3.53 -6.05
N ALA A 151 -2.30 3.82 -5.34
CA ALA A 151 -2.29 4.79 -4.26
C ALA A 151 -2.69 6.18 -4.77
N ASN A 152 -2.16 6.62 -5.90
CA ASN A 152 -2.53 7.89 -6.49
C ASN A 152 -3.98 7.92 -7.01
N LEU A 153 -4.54 6.79 -7.45
CA LEU A 153 -5.97 6.71 -7.78
C LEU A 153 -6.87 6.88 -6.57
N ASN A 154 -6.46 6.36 -5.42
CA ASN A 154 -7.14 6.63 -4.15
C ASN A 154 -7.04 8.11 -3.79
N ASP A 155 -5.85 8.72 -3.94
CA ASP A 155 -5.67 10.16 -3.70
C ASP A 155 -6.56 11.01 -4.64
N ILE A 156 -6.74 10.60 -5.91
CA ILE A 156 -7.67 11.28 -6.84
C ILE A 156 -9.10 11.25 -6.31
N ARG A 157 -9.56 10.09 -5.83
CA ARG A 157 -10.89 9.95 -5.23
C ARG A 157 -11.06 10.82 -3.98
N ASP A 158 -9.99 10.95 -3.20
CA ASP A 158 -9.98 11.58 -1.89
C ASP A 158 -9.57 13.07 -1.94
N THR A 159 -9.35 13.61 -3.14
CA THR A 159 -8.84 14.99 -3.39
C THR A 159 -9.58 16.06 -2.60
N ARG A 160 -10.91 15.97 -2.49
CA ARG A 160 -11.72 16.98 -1.80
C ARG A 160 -11.42 17.02 -0.30
N GLY A 161 -11.43 15.86 0.37
CA GLY A 161 -11.10 15.77 1.78
C GLY A 161 -9.64 16.11 2.05
N ASP A 162 -8.72 15.67 1.18
CA ASP A 162 -7.29 15.96 1.30
C ASP A 162 -7.00 17.46 1.17
N SER A 163 -7.65 18.14 0.22
CA SER A 163 -7.52 19.60 0.05
C SER A 163 -8.00 20.36 1.27
N LEU A 164 -9.10 19.94 1.92
CA LEU A 164 -9.62 20.58 3.12
C LEU A 164 -8.73 20.34 4.35
N ALA A 165 -8.14 19.14 4.45
CA ALA A 165 -7.21 18.78 5.51
C ALA A 165 -5.77 19.28 5.28
N GLY A 166 -5.50 19.97 4.17
CA GLY A 166 -4.18 20.48 3.81
C GLY A 166 -3.15 19.38 3.53
N VAL A 167 -3.61 18.20 3.07
CA VAL A 167 -2.74 17.07 2.72
C VAL A 167 -2.27 17.26 1.27
N PRO A 168 -0.97 17.46 1.03
CA PRO A 168 -0.47 17.85 -0.28
C PRO A 168 -0.23 16.62 -1.17
N THR A 169 -1.30 15.97 -1.62
CA THR A 169 -1.24 14.86 -2.59
C THR A 169 -1.03 15.37 -4.02
N ILE A 170 -0.62 14.49 -4.94
CA ILE A 170 -0.43 14.84 -6.36
C ILE A 170 -1.68 15.53 -6.96
N PRO A 171 -2.92 15.02 -6.79
CA PRO A 171 -4.10 15.69 -7.33
C PRO A 171 -4.42 17.02 -6.65
N VAL A 172 -4.02 17.24 -5.38
CA VAL A 172 -4.19 18.54 -4.69
C VAL A 172 -3.19 19.58 -5.20
N ILE A 173 -1.92 19.20 -5.38
CA ILE A 173 -0.86 20.13 -5.81
C ILE A 173 -0.94 20.44 -7.31
N PHE A 174 -1.10 19.40 -8.13
CA PHE A 174 -0.97 19.49 -9.59
C PHE A 174 -2.31 19.32 -10.32
N GLY A 175 -3.39 19.06 -9.58
CA GLY A 175 -4.71 18.81 -10.16
C GLY A 175 -4.94 17.36 -10.56
N VAL A 176 -6.22 16.98 -10.57
CA VAL A 176 -6.70 15.62 -10.89
C VAL A 176 -6.23 15.13 -12.26
N ARG A 177 -6.14 16.04 -13.25
CA ARG A 177 -5.72 15.68 -14.62
C ARG A 177 -4.27 15.18 -14.65
N ILE A 178 -3.35 15.88 -13.99
CA ILE A 178 -1.93 15.49 -13.93
C ILE A 178 -1.80 14.19 -13.14
N ALA A 179 -2.52 14.07 -12.02
CA ALA A 179 -2.55 12.83 -11.23
C ALA A 179 -3.03 11.63 -12.07
N PHE A 180 -4.08 11.80 -12.89
CA PHE A 180 -4.57 10.72 -13.75
C PHE A 180 -3.50 10.26 -14.76
N PHE A 181 -2.82 11.20 -15.43
CA PHE A 181 -1.73 10.86 -16.36
C PHE A 181 -0.56 10.19 -15.65
N PHE A 182 -0.24 10.61 -14.42
CA PHE A 182 0.76 9.94 -13.60
C PHE A 182 0.40 8.46 -13.35
N SER A 183 -0.84 8.18 -12.91
CA SER A 183 -1.32 6.79 -12.72
C SER A 183 -1.32 5.98 -14.02
N LEU A 184 -1.65 6.59 -15.16
CA LEU A 184 -1.63 5.92 -16.45
C LEU A 184 -0.20 5.57 -16.88
N VAL A 185 0.73 6.53 -16.82
CA VAL A 185 2.14 6.33 -17.20
C VAL A 185 2.79 5.26 -16.33
N THR A 186 2.54 5.28 -15.02
CA THR A 186 3.09 4.30 -14.08
C THR A 186 2.58 2.88 -14.32
N ILE A 187 1.29 2.68 -14.63
CA ILE A 187 0.77 1.34 -15.00
C ILE A 187 1.35 0.86 -16.33
N ILE A 188 1.47 1.74 -17.33
CA ILE A 188 2.08 1.37 -18.61
C ILE A 188 3.54 0.97 -18.39
N ALA A 189 4.29 1.74 -17.60
CA ALA A 189 5.66 1.41 -17.24
C ALA A 189 5.75 0.06 -16.51
N ALA A 190 4.84 -0.21 -15.56
CA ALA A 190 4.76 -1.52 -14.91
C ALA A 190 4.50 -2.64 -15.94
N THR A 191 3.56 -2.44 -16.85
CA THR A 191 3.25 -3.41 -17.92
C THR A 191 4.47 -3.69 -18.79
N MET A 192 5.25 -2.66 -19.13
CA MET A 192 6.51 -2.82 -19.86
C MET A 192 7.54 -3.61 -19.05
N VAL A 193 7.67 -3.38 -17.74
CA VAL A 193 8.52 -4.19 -16.87
C VAL A 193 8.08 -5.67 -16.91
N GLY A 194 6.78 -5.94 -16.79
CA GLY A 194 6.24 -7.29 -16.92
C GLY A 194 6.60 -7.96 -18.26
N ALA A 195 6.54 -7.20 -19.36
CA ALA A 195 6.93 -7.67 -20.69
C ALA A 195 8.44 -7.95 -20.79
N THR A 196 9.28 -7.07 -20.25
CA THR A 196 10.76 -7.28 -20.24
C THR A 196 11.18 -8.50 -19.43
N LEU A 197 10.40 -8.84 -18.39
CA LEU A 197 10.60 -10.05 -17.60
C LEU A 197 10.08 -11.33 -18.30
N GLY A 198 9.40 -11.20 -19.45
CA GLY A 198 8.74 -12.31 -20.12
C GLY A 198 7.59 -12.93 -19.32
N ASN A 199 7.02 -12.19 -18.35
CA ASN A 199 5.99 -12.69 -17.46
C ASN A 199 4.60 -12.24 -17.92
N TRP A 200 3.90 -13.12 -18.65
CA TRP A 200 2.59 -12.83 -19.22
C TRP A 200 1.52 -12.49 -18.17
N VAL A 201 1.63 -13.03 -16.95
CA VAL A 201 0.70 -12.74 -15.85
C VAL A 201 0.82 -11.28 -15.43
N LEU A 202 2.05 -10.78 -15.26
CA LEU A 202 2.29 -9.37 -14.91
C LEU A 202 1.81 -8.43 -16.01
N VAL A 203 2.00 -8.81 -17.29
CA VAL A 203 1.48 -8.06 -18.43
C VAL A 203 -0.06 -8.03 -18.39
N MET A 204 -0.71 -9.18 -18.19
CA MET A 204 -2.16 -9.29 -18.11
C MET A 204 -2.72 -8.40 -16.99
N LEU A 205 -2.12 -8.44 -15.80
CA LEU A 205 -2.53 -7.59 -14.67
C LEU A 205 -2.36 -6.10 -14.97
N GLY A 206 -1.26 -5.71 -15.62
CA GLY A 206 -1.02 -4.33 -16.05
C GLY A 206 -2.04 -3.84 -17.09
N VAL A 207 -2.39 -4.69 -18.06
CA VAL A 207 -3.42 -4.40 -19.07
C VAL A 207 -4.80 -4.27 -18.43
N ILE A 208 -5.19 -5.21 -17.55
CA ILE A 208 -6.46 -5.12 -16.81
C ILE A 208 -6.51 -3.85 -15.96
N GLY A 209 -5.42 -3.51 -15.27
CA GLY A 209 -5.31 -2.27 -14.50
C GLY A 209 -5.47 -1.02 -15.36
N THR A 210 -4.85 -1.00 -16.55
CA THR A 210 -4.98 0.10 -17.53
C THR A 210 -6.43 0.23 -18.00
N ILE A 211 -7.06 -0.89 -18.36
CA ILE A 211 -8.45 -0.93 -18.78
C ILE A 211 -9.36 -0.41 -17.66
N GLY A 212 -9.19 -0.89 -16.43
CA GLY A 212 -9.95 -0.44 -15.26
C GLY A 212 -9.80 1.07 -15.02
N LEU A 213 -8.58 1.60 -15.15
CA LEU A 213 -8.31 3.04 -15.05
C LEU A 213 -9.08 3.84 -16.11
N LEU A 214 -9.05 3.38 -17.36
CA LEU A 214 -9.75 4.03 -18.48
C LEU A 214 -11.28 3.91 -18.35
N PHE A 215 -11.83 2.80 -17.87
CA PHE A 215 -13.27 2.70 -17.61
C PHE A 215 -13.73 3.64 -16.50
N ASN A 216 -12.90 3.79 -15.46
CA ASN A 216 -13.18 4.75 -14.39
C ASN A 216 -12.95 6.20 -14.81
N SER A 217 -12.38 6.43 -16.01
CA SER A 217 -12.12 7.78 -16.51
C SER A 217 -13.40 8.54 -16.82
N SER A 218 -14.56 7.90 -16.98
CA SER A 218 -15.85 8.60 -17.14
C SER A 218 -16.18 9.46 -15.90
N LYS A 219 -15.98 8.92 -14.69
CA LYS A 219 -16.10 9.66 -13.43
C LYS A 219 -14.99 10.70 -13.25
N VAL A 220 -13.77 10.39 -13.71
CA VAL A 220 -12.65 11.35 -13.69
C VAL A 220 -12.92 12.52 -14.64
N LEU A 221 -13.51 12.26 -15.81
CA LEU A 221 -13.89 13.27 -16.80
C LEU A 221 -15.09 14.12 -16.32
N GLU A 222 -15.99 13.56 -15.52
CA GLU A 222 -17.03 14.33 -14.81
C GLU A 222 -16.42 15.26 -13.74
N MET A 223 -15.39 14.82 -13.01
CA MET A 223 -14.66 15.70 -12.07
C MET A 223 -13.81 16.78 -12.77
N LEU A 224 -13.57 16.66 -14.08
CA LEU A 224 -12.84 17.62 -14.91
C LEU A 224 -13.77 18.62 -15.62
N ARG A 225 -15.10 18.45 -15.54
CA ARG A 225 -16.11 19.42 -16.02
C ARG A 225 -16.53 20.35 -14.89
#